data_AF-A0A2D5VSE9-F1
#
_entry.id   AF-A0A2D5VSE9-F1
#
_cell.length_a   1.000
_cell.length_b   1.000
_cell.length_c   1.000
_cell.angle_alpha   90.00
_cell.angle_beta   90.00
_cell.angle_gamma   90.00
#
_symmetry.space_group_name_H-M   'P 1'
#
loop_
_entity.id
_entity.type
_entity.pdbx_description
1 polymer ?
#
loop_
_entity_poly.entity_id
_entity_poly.type
_entity_poly.pdbx_seq_one_letter_code
_entity_poly.pdbx_strand_id
1 'polypeptide(L)'
;MENNQPIIVKRVKKVAGGHHGGAWKIAFADFATAMMAFFLVMWLMTSATPEQKKAISGYFQDPIGFTESASPYAIDLGGTPTPAPERTLNPDISETPESQPDETGISTDQIETLADKMEQERLELLLQELQNKVEENPELQRFKDQILFEITQDGLRIQIMDAENRPMFALGSANLQPYFEDILLAMADTIRAVPNKISISGHTDAKPFAGRGDFGNWELSSNRANAARRTLVAGGYPDEQVARVVGYASSALFDREDPFNPVNRRIDIVVLTKKAQRAIEGEQGVEEGTAPAPGEAPADEASEPLAPEQLQQRLNIFEEGALQFDQLNNQ
;
A
#
# COMPACT_ATOMS: atom_id res chain seq x y z
N MET A 1 -117.44 42.79 2.36
CA MET A 1 -116.04 42.78 2.85
C MET A 1 -115.25 41.95 1.85
N GLU A 2 -114.48 42.60 0.98
CA GLU A 2 -113.50 41.91 0.14
C GLU A 2 -112.17 42.63 0.33
N ASN A 3 -111.22 41.91 0.93
CA ASN A 3 -109.94 42.42 1.40
C ASN A 3 -108.93 42.30 0.26
N ASN A 4 -108.76 43.36 -0.53
CA ASN A 4 -107.81 43.41 -1.64
C ASN A 4 -106.46 43.99 -1.18
N GLN A 5 -105.66 43.21 -0.47
CA GLN A 5 -104.26 43.55 -0.24
C GLN A 5 -103.37 42.87 -1.29
N PRO A 6 -102.51 43.62 -2.01
CA PRO A 6 -101.67 43.05 -3.05
C PRO A 6 -100.58 42.17 -2.43
N ILE A 7 -100.55 40.89 -2.83
CA ILE A 7 -99.53 39.93 -2.42
C ILE A 7 -98.24 40.24 -3.19
N ILE A 8 -97.25 40.81 -2.52
CA ILE A 8 -95.93 41.07 -3.09
C ILE A 8 -95.07 39.81 -2.94
N VAL A 9 -94.92 39.04 -4.02
CA VAL A 9 -94.02 37.88 -4.04
C VAL A 9 -92.61 38.33 -4.37
N LYS A 10 -91.77 38.53 -3.35
CA LYS A 10 -90.33 38.78 -3.53
C LYS A 10 -89.61 37.48 -3.88
N ARG A 11 -89.41 37.22 -5.18
CA ARG A 11 -88.57 36.10 -5.64
C ARG A 11 -87.10 36.43 -5.40
N VAL A 12 -86.55 35.91 -4.31
CA VAL A 12 -85.11 35.97 -4.05
C VAL A 12 -84.44 34.88 -4.90
N LYS A 13 -83.75 35.27 -5.96
CA LYS A 13 -82.89 34.36 -6.71
C LYS A 13 -81.66 34.07 -5.83
N LYS A 14 -81.71 32.99 -5.04
CA LYS A 14 -80.50 32.45 -4.39
C LYS A 14 -79.62 31.89 -5.50
N VAL A 15 -78.73 32.73 -6.01
CA VAL A 15 -77.55 32.22 -6.71
C VAL A 15 -76.70 31.58 -5.62
N ALA A 16 -76.70 30.26 -5.56
CA ALA A 16 -75.68 29.55 -4.80
C ALA A 16 -74.35 29.96 -5.42
N GLY A 17 -73.59 30.83 -4.75
CA GLY A 17 -72.23 31.12 -5.13
C GLY A 17 -71.52 29.77 -5.22
N GLY A 18 -71.02 29.44 -6.42
CA GLY A 18 -70.20 28.25 -6.60
C GLY A 18 -69.13 28.23 -5.51
N HIS A 19 -68.80 27.03 -5.01
CA HIS A 19 -67.79 26.79 -3.99
C HIS A 19 -66.40 27.31 -4.42
N HIS A 20 -66.18 28.63 -4.45
CA HIS A 20 -64.92 29.26 -4.83
C HIS A 20 -63.92 29.31 -3.67
N GLY A 21 -64.26 28.77 -2.49
CA GLY A 21 -63.39 28.74 -1.31
C GLY A 21 -62.47 27.51 -1.19
N GLY A 22 -62.52 26.56 -2.13
CA GLY A 22 -61.73 25.32 -2.10
C GLY A 22 -60.48 25.33 -2.97
N ALA A 23 -60.45 26.13 -4.05
CA ALA A 23 -59.35 26.12 -5.03
C ALA A 23 -58.00 26.56 -4.42
N TRP A 24 -58.02 27.54 -3.50
CA TRP A 24 -56.78 27.98 -2.82
C TRP A 24 -56.22 26.91 -1.88
N LYS A 25 -57.07 26.04 -1.31
CA LYS A 25 -56.64 24.91 -0.47
C LYS A 25 -55.99 23.81 -1.30
N ILE A 26 -56.45 23.62 -2.54
CA ILE A 26 -55.83 22.68 -3.48
C ILE A 26 -54.45 23.20 -3.89
N ALA A 27 -54.33 24.48 -4.23
CA ALA A 27 -53.03 25.10 -4.53
C ALA A 27 -52.06 25.08 -3.31
N PHE A 28 -52.58 25.31 -2.10
CA PHE A 28 -51.79 25.21 -0.87
C PHE A 28 -51.35 23.78 -0.57
N ALA A 29 -52.23 22.79 -0.77
CA ALA A 29 -51.91 21.38 -0.59
C ALA A 29 -50.85 20.92 -1.60
N ASP A 30 -50.97 21.33 -2.86
CA ASP A 30 -50.00 21.02 -3.92
C ASP A 30 -48.62 21.62 -3.62
N PHE A 31 -48.58 22.88 -3.17
CA PHE A 31 -47.35 23.53 -2.72
C PHE A 31 -46.73 22.82 -1.51
N ALA A 32 -47.53 22.42 -0.52
CA ALA A 32 -47.05 21.69 0.65
C ALA A 32 -46.51 20.30 0.27
N THR A 33 -47.13 19.59 -0.68
CA THR A 33 -46.62 18.30 -1.16
C THR A 33 -45.35 18.45 -1.99
N ALA A 34 -45.24 19.51 -2.79
CA ALA A 34 -44.01 19.82 -3.53
C ALA A 34 -42.84 20.12 -2.57
N MET A 35 -43.09 20.92 -1.53
CA MET A 35 -42.10 21.19 -0.48
C MET A 35 -41.72 19.92 0.32
N MET A 36 -42.69 19.07 0.63
CA MET A 36 -42.45 17.79 1.31
C MET A 36 -41.58 16.87 0.45
N ALA A 37 -41.89 16.73 -0.83
CA ALA A 37 -41.11 15.92 -1.77
C ALA A 37 -39.69 16.47 -1.93
N PHE A 38 -39.53 17.79 -2.07
CA PHE A 38 -38.23 18.44 -2.12
C PHE A 38 -37.42 18.21 -0.84
N PHE A 39 -38.06 18.32 0.34
CA PHE A 39 -37.42 18.05 1.62
C PHE A 39 -37.00 16.58 1.76
N LEU A 40 -37.82 15.63 1.32
CA LEU A 40 -37.46 14.21 1.31
C LEU A 40 -36.25 13.93 0.41
N VAL A 41 -36.18 14.56 -0.78
CA VAL A 41 -35.02 14.42 -1.68
C VAL A 41 -33.77 15.02 -1.06
N MET A 42 -33.84 16.22 -0.50
CA MET A 42 -32.71 16.86 0.19
C MET A 42 -32.27 16.08 1.43
N TRP A 43 -33.22 15.50 2.17
CA TRP A 43 -32.96 14.66 3.33
C TRP A 43 -32.24 13.37 2.92
N LEU A 44 -32.72 12.70 1.87
CA LEU A 44 -32.07 11.51 1.30
C LEU A 44 -30.68 11.83 0.76
N MET A 45 -30.48 12.98 0.12
CA MET A 45 -29.14 13.44 -0.27
C MET A 45 -28.24 13.72 0.93
N THR A 46 -28.77 14.14 2.08
CA THR A 46 -27.93 14.38 3.26
C THR A 46 -27.57 13.09 3.99
N SER A 47 -28.46 12.08 3.97
CA SER A 47 -28.20 10.77 4.59
C SER A 47 -27.45 9.78 3.69
N ALA A 48 -27.45 9.98 2.38
CA ALA A 48 -26.78 9.10 1.42
C ALA A 48 -25.26 9.27 1.47
N THR A 49 -24.53 8.15 1.45
CA THR A 49 -23.07 8.15 1.38
C THR A 49 -22.62 8.71 0.02
N PRO A 50 -21.42 9.32 -0.07
CA PRO A 50 -20.91 9.88 -1.32
C PRO A 50 -20.84 8.85 -2.46
N GLU A 51 -20.59 7.58 -2.15
CA GLU A 51 -20.59 6.47 -3.12
C GLU A 51 -21.98 6.21 -3.71
N GLN A 52 -23.03 6.22 -2.89
CA GLN A 52 -24.42 6.01 -3.35
C GLN A 52 -24.90 7.13 -4.26
N LYS A 53 -24.50 8.38 -4.00
CA LYS A 53 -24.83 9.53 -4.87
C LYS A 53 -24.24 9.38 -6.27
N LYS A 54 -22.99 8.90 -6.34
CA LYS A 54 -22.27 8.68 -7.61
C LYS A 54 -22.89 7.54 -8.43
N ALA A 55 -23.34 6.47 -7.78
CA ALA A 55 -24.05 5.37 -8.44
C ALA A 55 -25.39 5.83 -9.04
N ILE A 56 -26.13 6.67 -8.31
CA ILE A 56 -27.42 7.21 -8.78
C ILE A 56 -27.20 8.21 -9.94
N SER A 57 -26.19 9.09 -9.88
CA SER A 57 -25.91 10.03 -10.97
C SER A 57 -25.49 9.32 -12.25
N GLY A 58 -24.70 8.24 -12.13
CA GLY A 58 -24.31 7.42 -13.28
C GLY A 58 -25.52 6.82 -14.01
N TYR A 59 -26.52 6.33 -13.27
CA TYR A 59 -27.75 5.77 -13.84
C TYR A 59 -28.58 6.79 -14.63
N PHE A 60 -28.60 8.07 -14.23
CA PHE A 60 -29.34 9.12 -14.94
C PHE A 60 -28.58 9.74 -16.12
N GLN A 61 -27.25 9.69 -16.10
CA GLN A 61 -26.41 10.16 -17.20
C GLN A 61 -26.33 9.13 -18.31
N ASP A 62 -26.32 7.84 -17.98
CA ASP A 62 -26.33 6.75 -18.96
C ASP A 62 -27.24 5.59 -18.52
N PRO A 63 -28.56 5.68 -18.83
CA PRO A 63 -29.50 4.64 -18.45
C PRO A 63 -29.32 3.33 -19.25
N ILE A 64 -28.55 3.36 -20.34
CA ILE A 64 -28.32 2.19 -21.20
C ILE A 64 -27.07 1.43 -20.73
N GLY A 65 -26.00 2.13 -20.34
CA GLY A 65 -24.74 1.52 -19.88
C GLY A 65 -24.76 0.90 -18.48
N PHE A 66 -25.79 1.17 -17.65
CA PHE A 66 -25.83 0.70 -16.26
C PHE A 66 -26.52 -0.66 -16.05
N THR A 67 -27.12 -1.25 -17.08
CA THR A 67 -27.91 -2.50 -16.94
C THR A 67 -27.33 -3.74 -17.63
N GLU A 68 -26.28 -3.61 -18.45
CA GLU A 68 -25.56 -4.75 -19.00
C GLU A 68 -24.04 -4.55 -18.88
N SER A 69 -23.43 -5.35 -18.01
CA SER A 69 -22.07 -5.88 -18.13
C SER A 69 -21.01 -4.97 -18.76
N ALA A 70 -20.44 -4.07 -17.98
CA ALA A 70 -19.09 -3.56 -18.22
C ALA A 70 -18.25 -3.75 -16.95
N SER A 71 -17.31 -4.68 -17.00
CA SER A 71 -16.27 -4.85 -16.00
C SER A 71 -15.49 -3.53 -15.78
N PRO A 72 -15.01 -3.23 -14.58
CA PRO A 72 -14.22 -2.02 -14.30
C PRO A 72 -12.83 -1.97 -14.99
N TYR A 73 -12.51 -2.96 -15.82
CA TYR A 73 -11.21 -3.10 -16.47
C TYR A 73 -11.39 -3.00 -17.99
N ALA A 74 -10.80 -1.96 -18.59
CA ALA A 74 -10.67 -1.82 -20.04
C ALA A 74 -9.49 -2.69 -20.53
N ILE A 75 -9.75 -3.97 -20.81
CA ILE A 75 -8.94 -4.75 -21.74
C ILE A 75 -9.91 -5.37 -22.74
N ASP A 76 -10.11 -4.67 -23.85
CA ASP A 76 -10.86 -5.17 -25.01
C ASP A 76 -9.87 -5.77 -26.02
N LEU A 77 -9.82 -7.11 -26.05
CA LEU A 77 -9.10 -7.87 -27.06
C LEU A 77 -10.11 -8.45 -28.06
N GLY A 78 -10.41 -7.66 -29.10
CA GLY A 78 -10.84 -8.18 -30.40
C GLY A 78 -12.35 -8.20 -30.67
N GLY A 79 -12.90 -7.05 -31.04
CA GLY A 79 -14.19 -6.92 -31.73
C GLY A 79 -14.15 -5.79 -32.75
N THR A 80 -14.46 -6.08 -34.01
CA THR A 80 -14.37 -5.14 -35.15
C THR A 80 -15.31 -3.92 -35.02
N PRO A 81 -14.90 -2.72 -35.45
CA PRO A 81 -15.71 -1.51 -35.31
C PRO A 81 -16.85 -1.49 -36.34
N THR A 82 -18.09 -1.55 -35.86
CA THR A 82 -19.25 -1.06 -36.61
C THR A 82 -19.51 0.38 -36.19
N PRO A 83 -19.41 1.38 -37.09
CA PRO A 83 -19.82 2.74 -36.76
C PRO A 83 -21.34 2.78 -36.61
N ALA A 84 -21.82 3.34 -35.50
CA ALA A 84 -23.23 3.64 -35.28
C ALA A 84 -23.70 4.76 -36.24
N PRO A 85 -24.98 4.77 -36.67
CA PRO A 85 -25.44 5.69 -37.70
C PRO A 85 -25.51 7.13 -37.20
N GLU A 86 -24.97 8.03 -38.01
CA GLU A 86 -25.03 9.48 -37.89
C GLU A 86 -26.48 9.96 -37.72
N ARG A 87 -26.80 10.52 -36.55
CA ARG A 87 -27.94 11.41 -36.37
C ARG A 87 -27.83 12.21 -35.07
N THR A 88 -26.98 13.23 -35.07
CA THR A 88 -27.11 14.35 -34.14
C THR A 88 -27.58 15.57 -34.92
N LEU A 89 -28.78 16.05 -34.55
CA LEU A 89 -29.27 17.38 -34.93
C LEU A 89 -28.66 18.36 -33.93
N ASN A 90 -27.49 18.94 -34.26
CA ASN A 90 -27.08 20.24 -33.74
C ASN A 90 -25.88 20.75 -34.58
N PRO A 91 -26.02 21.85 -35.34
CA PRO A 91 -24.89 22.59 -35.85
C PRO A 91 -24.41 23.57 -34.76
N ASP A 92 -23.11 23.88 -34.78
CA ASP A 92 -22.40 24.82 -33.89
C ASP A 92 -22.08 24.35 -32.47
N ILE A 93 -21.02 23.54 -32.35
CA ILE A 93 -19.95 23.81 -31.37
C ILE A 93 -18.63 23.36 -32.02
N SER A 94 -17.94 24.30 -32.67
CA SER A 94 -16.51 24.14 -32.95
C SER A 94 -15.78 24.58 -31.69
N GLU A 95 -15.20 23.65 -30.95
CA GLU A 95 -13.99 23.86 -30.15
C GLU A 95 -13.55 22.50 -29.59
N THR A 96 -12.28 22.22 -29.78
CA THR A 96 -11.45 21.19 -29.14
C THR A 96 -11.93 20.81 -27.73
N PRO A 97 -11.99 19.51 -27.36
CA PRO A 97 -12.10 19.15 -25.96
C PRO A 97 -10.76 19.48 -25.30
N GLU A 98 -10.63 20.72 -24.80
CA GLU A 98 -9.83 20.97 -23.62
C GLU A 98 -10.40 20.09 -22.52
N SER A 99 -9.63 19.08 -22.13
CA SER A 99 -9.83 18.30 -20.92
C SER A 99 -9.85 19.26 -19.73
N GLN A 100 -11.04 19.73 -19.34
CA GLN A 100 -11.23 20.31 -18.02
C GLN A 100 -10.96 19.20 -17.00
N PRO A 101 -9.99 19.35 -16.09
CA PRO A 101 -9.82 18.40 -15.01
C PRO A 101 -11.06 18.52 -14.12
N ASP A 102 -11.82 17.43 -14.01
CA ASP A 102 -12.87 17.29 -13.01
C ASP A 102 -12.27 17.51 -11.60
N GLU A 103 -12.51 18.69 -11.02
CA GLU A 103 -12.21 19.01 -9.62
C GLU A 103 -13.18 18.29 -8.65
N THR A 104 -13.15 16.96 -8.67
CA THR A 104 -13.40 16.17 -7.46
C THR A 104 -12.14 15.42 -7.08
N GLY A 105 -11.03 16.16 -7.03
CA GLY A 105 -9.74 15.68 -6.58
C GLY A 105 -9.75 15.42 -5.09
N ILE A 106 -10.06 14.18 -4.68
CA ILE A 106 -9.34 13.64 -3.52
C ILE A 106 -7.88 13.68 -3.97
N SER A 107 -7.09 14.58 -3.37
CA SER A 107 -5.66 14.68 -3.67
C SER A 107 -5.05 13.28 -3.57
N THR A 108 -4.21 12.92 -4.55
CA THR A 108 -3.47 11.65 -4.58
C THR A 108 -2.79 11.38 -3.24
N ASP A 109 -2.31 12.44 -2.59
CA ASP A 109 -1.65 12.40 -1.29
C ASP A 109 -2.62 12.03 -0.15
N GLN A 110 -3.89 12.43 -0.25
CA GLN A 110 -4.92 12.05 0.74
C GLN A 110 -5.33 10.58 0.59
N ILE A 111 -5.31 10.02 -0.62
CA ILE A 111 -5.58 8.59 -0.86
C ILE A 111 -4.42 7.75 -0.34
N GLU A 112 -3.18 8.13 -0.65
CA GLU A 112 -1.99 7.39 -0.20
C GLU A 112 -1.88 7.40 1.32
N THR A 113 -2.09 8.54 1.96
CA THR A 113 -2.06 8.62 3.44
C THR A 113 -3.17 7.83 4.13
N LEU A 114 -4.35 7.68 3.50
CA LEU A 114 -5.42 6.84 4.03
C LEU A 114 -5.08 5.35 3.85
N ALA A 115 -4.54 4.97 2.68
CA ALA A 115 -4.11 3.61 2.40
C ALA A 115 -2.99 3.16 3.36
N ASP A 116 -2.00 4.02 3.61
CA ASP A 116 -0.90 3.77 4.54
C ASP A 116 -1.41 3.52 5.97
N LYS A 117 -2.42 4.28 6.43
CA LYS A 117 -3.04 4.07 7.75
C LYS A 117 -3.76 2.73 7.85
N MET A 118 -4.56 2.39 6.83
CA MET A 118 -5.25 1.09 6.79
C MET A 118 -4.25 -0.08 6.75
N GLU A 119 -3.13 0.09 6.04
CA GLU A 119 -2.07 -0.90 6.01
C GLU A 119 -1.39 -1.05 7.38
N GLN A 120 -1.10 0.06 8.06
CA GLN A 120 -0.55 0.04 9.43
C GLN A 120 -1.48 -0.70 10.40
N GLU A 121 -2.78 -0.38 10.40
CA GLU A 121 -3.77 -1.09 11.22
C GLU A 121 -3.79 -2.60 10.92
N ARG A 122 -3.65 -2.99 9.65
CA ARG A 122 -3.57 -4.40 9.26
C ARG A 122 -2.32 -5.09 9.81
N LEU A 123 -1.17 -4.42 9.78
CA LEU A 123 0.07 -4.94 10.34
C LEU A 123 0.01 -5.05 11.87
N GLU A 124 -0.67 -4.14 12.55
CA GLU A 124 -0.92 -4.21 13.99
C GLU A 124 -1.82 -5.39 14.35
N LEU A 125 -2.90 -5.61 13.61
CA LEU A 125 -3.75 -6.79 13.77
C LEU A 125 -2.98 -8.09 13.51
N LEU A 126 -2.13 -8.12 12.49
CA LEU A 126 -1.28 -9.27 12.20
C LEU A 126 -0.27 -9.52 13.34
N LEU A 127 0.34 -8.48 13.89
CA LEU A 127 1.23 -8.57 15.05
C LEU A 127 0.50 -9.20 16.23
N GLN A 128 -0.70 -8.71 16.54
CA GLN A 128 -1.51 -9.24 17.63
C GLN A 128 -1.85 -10.72 17.41
N GLU A 129 -2.26 -11.08 16.19
CA GLU A 129 -2.57 -12.47 15.84
C GLU A 129 -1.34 -13.38 15.97
N LEU A 130 -0.16 -12.94 15.53
CA LEU A 130 1.08 -13.68 15.69
C LEU A 130 1.46 -13.85 17.17
N GLN A 131 1.30 -12.82 17.98
CA GLN A 131 1.53 -12.90 19.42
C GLN A 131 0.57 -13.91 20.09
N ASN A 132 -0.72 -13.82 19.77
CA ASN A 132 -1.72 -14.79 20.25
C ASN A 132 -1.36 -16.21 19.82
N LYS A 133 -0.95 -16.41 18.56
CA LYS A 133 -0.53 -17.72 18.05
C LYS A 133 0.65 -18.30 18.82
N VAL A 134 1.64 -17.47 19.15
CA VAL A 134 2.79 -17.87 19.98
C VAL A 134 2.36 -18.26 21.38
N GLU A 135 1.34 -17.60 21.94
CA GLU A 135 0.82 -17.90 23.27
C GLU A 135 -0.14 -19.11 23.28
N GLU A 136 -0.88 -19.38 22.22
CA GLU A 136 -1.81 -20.50 22.17
C GLU A 136 -1.12 -21.82 21.82
N ASN A 137 -0.08 -21.79 20.98
CA ASN A 137 0.63 -22.99 20.57
C ASN A 137 1.74 -23.36 21.58
N PRO A 138 1.65 -24.50 22.28
CA PRO A 138 2.67 -24.94 23.24
C PRO A 138 4.07 -25.10 22.64
N GLU A 139 4.17 -25.42 21.34
CA GLU A 139 5.45 -25.55 20.66
C GLU A 139 6.09 -24.18 20.49
N LEU A 140 5.34 -23.17 20.04
CA LEU A 140 5.83 -21.80 19.85
C LEU A 140 6.17 -21.12 21.19
N GLN A 141 5.38 -21.36 22.24
CA GLN A 141 5.64 -20.78 23.56
C GLN A 141 7.04 -21.09 24.08
N ARG A 142 7.55 -22.30 23.82
CA ARG A 142 8.90 -22.72 24.25
C ARG A 142 10.03 -21.91 23.60
N PHE A 143 9.71 -21.21 22.52
CA PHE A 143 10.61 -20.39 21.73
C PHE A 143 10.23 -18.91 21.75
N LYS A 144 9.31 -18.48 22.62
CA LYS A 144 8.87 -17.08 22.74
C LYS A 144 10.05 -16.10 22.87
N ASP A 145 11.07 -16.44 23.65
CA ASP A 145 12.25 -15.60 23.86
C ASP A 145 13.19 -15.52 22.64
N GLN A 146 13.01 -16.41 21.65
CA GLN A 146 13.78 -16.42 20.40
C GLN A 146 13.05 -15.72 19.26
N ILE A 147 11.75 -15.41 19.42
CA ILE A 147 10.91 -14.80 18.40
C ILE A 147 10.64 -13.36 18.81
N LEU A 148 11.22 -12.41 18.07
CA LEU A 148 10.98 -10.98 18.26
C LEU A 148 10.09 -10.46 17.14
N PHE A 149 9.10 -9.66 17.52
CA PHE A 149 8.25 -8.95 16.58
C PHE A 149 8.47 -7.45 16.72
N GLU A 150 8.68 -6.76 15.60
CA GLU A 150 8.92 -5.32 15.56
C GLU A 150 8.22 -4.70 14.36
N ILE A 151 7.46 -3.61 14.57
CA ILE A 151 6.94 -2.81 13.46
C ILE A 151 8.04 -1.83 13.03
N THR A 152 8.41 -1.91 11.76
CA THR A 152 9.44 -1.08 11.13
C THR A 152 8.84 -0.26 9.99
N GLN A 153 9.62 0.67 9.43
CA GLN A 153 9.19 1.47 8.27
C GLN A 153 8.90 0.59 7.03
N ASP A 154 9.63 -0.52 6.90
CA ASP A 154 9.46 -1.47 5.81
C ASP A 154 8.25 -2.40 6.02
N GLY A 155 7.69 -2.44 7.24
CA GLY A 155 6.55 -3.26 7.63
C GLY A 155 6.79 -4.07 8.90
N LEU A 156 6.09 -5.19 9.06
CA LEU A 156 6.19 -6.04 10.26
C LEU A 156 7.38 -6.99 10.14
N ARG A 157 8.37 -6.82 10.99
CA ARG A 157 9.56 -7.67 11.08
C ARG A 157 9.36 -8.76 12.14
N ILE A 158 9.59 -10.00 11.72
CA ILE A 158 9.59 -11.19 12.55
C ILE A 158 11.02 -11.72 12.55
N GLN A 159 11.71 -11.65 13.69
CA GLN A 159 13.09 -12.14 13.84
C GLN A 159 13.08 -13.41 14.68
N ILE A 160 13.79 -14.43 14.20
CA ILE A 160 13.92 -15.69 14.91
C ILE A 160 15.40 -15.96 15.10
N MET A 161 15.84 -16.09 16.34
CA MET A 161 17.25 -16.09 16.73
C MET A 161 17.67 -17.44 17.32
N ASP A 162 18.92 -17.83 17.06
CA ASP A 162 19.54 -18.98 17.73
C ASP A 162 19.78 -18.68 19.23
N ALA A 163 19.72 -19.72 20.05
CA ALA A 163 20.32 -19.73 21.38
C ALA A 163 21.37 -20.84 21.47
N GLU A 164 22.30 -20.73 22.43
CA GLU A 164 23.41 -21.68 22.63
C GLU A 164 22.96 -23.15 22.65
N ASN A 165 21.87 -23.45 23.33
CA ASN A 165 21.36 -24.82 23.49
C ASN A 165 20.20 -25.17 22.54
N ARG A 166 19.83 -24.26 21.63
CA ARG A 166 18.69 -24.41 20.71
C ARG A 166 18.99 -23.69 19.38
N PRO A 167 19.82 -24.28 18.50
CA PRO A 167 20.15 -23.70 17.20
C PRO A 167 19.05 -23.96 16.15
N MET A 168 18.62 -22.99 15.36
CA MET A 168 17.58 -23.19 14.33
C MET A 168 18.02 -24.12 13.19
N PHE A 169 19.33 -24.21 12.96
CA PHE A 169 19.94 -25.01 11.90
C PHE A 169 20.95 -25.99 12.47
N ALA A 170 21.18 -27.10 11.76
CA ALA A 170 22.34 -27.94 12.03
C ALA A 170 23.65 -27.14 11.89
N LEU A 171 24.65 -27.51 12.70
CA LEU A 171 25.97 -26.87 12.69
C LEU A 171 26.56 -26.82 11.28
N GLY A 172 26.94 -25.62 10.85
CA GLY A 172 27.54 -25.38 9.54
C GLY A 172 26.63 -25.75 8.35
N SER A 173 25.33 -25.88 8.55
CA SER A 173 24.39 -26.33 7.53
C SER A 173 23.21 -25.37 7.38
N ALA A 174 22.53 -25.46 6.23
CA ALA A 174 21.25 -24.85 5.95
C ALA A 174 20.06 -25.79 6.23
N ASN A 175 20.32 -26.97 6.79
CA ASN A 175 19.28 -27.89 7.22
C ASN A 175 18.65 -27.38 8.51
N LEU A 176 17.32 -27.19 8.46
CA LEU A 176 16.51 -26.74 9.58
C LEU A 176 16.46 -27.83 10.66
N GLN A 177 16.38 -27.43 11.92
CA GLN A 177 15.99 -28.33 12.99
C GLN A 177 14.47 -28.50 13.00
N PRO A 178 13.94 -29.66 13.44
CA PRO A 178 12.50 -29.95 13.39
C PRO A 178 11.64 -28.86 14.06
N TYR A 179 12.04 -28.41 15.25
CA TYR A 179 11.29 -27.36 15.94
C TYR A 179 11.26 -26.03 15.20
N PHE A 180 12.31 -25.68 14.46
CA PHE A 180 12.32 -24.43 13.69
C PHE A 180 11.48 -24.57 12.42
N GLU A 181 11.45 -25.76 11.83
CA GLU A 181 10.51 -26.10 10.77
C GLU A 181 9.06 -25.94 11.25
N ASP A 182 8.72 -26.49 12.41
CA ASP A 182 7.37 -26.38 13.02
C ASP A 182 6.98 -24.91 13.27
N ILE A 183 7.93 -24.08 13.75
CA ILE A 183 7.69 -22.64 13.94
C ILE A 183 7.31 -21.96 12.62
N LEU A 184 8.08 -22.19 11.55
CA LEU A 184 7.83 -21.59 10.24
C LEU A 184 6.50 -22.07 9.65
N LEU A 185 6.19 -23.36 9.76
CA LEU A 185 4.93 -23.93 9.30
C LEU A 185 3.73 -23.33 10.05
N ALA A 186 3.84 -23.16 11.37
CA ALA A 186 2.78 -22.60 12.19
C ALA A 186 2.52 -21.11 11.90
N MET A 187 3.55 -20.34 11.55
CA MET A 187 3.42 -18.92 11.21
C MET A 187 2.97 -18.68 9.76
N ALA A 188 3.23 -19.62 8.84
CA ALA A 188 2.91 -19.47 7.42
C ALA A 188 1.43 -19.13 7.16
N ASP A 189 0.51 -19.79 7.88
CA ASP A 189 -0.93 -19.56 7.74
C ASP A 189 -1.33 -18.15 8.21
N THR A 190 -0.79 -17.71 9.35
CA THR A 190 -1.06 -16.37 9.90
C THR A 190 -0.51 -15.27 8.98
N ILE A 191 0.72 -15.42 8.47
CA ILE A 191 1.33 -14.44 7.56
C ILE A 191 0.55 -14.36 6.23
N ARG A 192 -0.03 -15.47 5.77
CA ARG A 192 -0.86 -15.52 4.54
C ARG A 192 -2.17 -14.72 4.64
N ALA A 193 -2.65 -14.41 5.85
CA ALA A 193 -3.90 -13.67 6.04
C ALA A 193 -3.86 -12.23 5.47
N VAL A 194 -2.66 -11.71 5.20
CA VAL A 194 -2.45 -10.40 4.59
C VAL A 194 -1.94 -10.53 3.14
N PRO A 195 -2.31 -9.63 2.22
CA PRO A 195 -1.92 -9.68 0.80
C PRO A 195 -0.52 -9.12 0.55
N ASN A 196 0.28 -8.99 1.61
CA ASN A 196 1.58 -8.36 1.61
C ASN A 196 2.65 -9.37 1.24
N LYS A 197 3.58 -8.96 0.38
CA LYS A 197 4.75 -9.77 0.06
C LYS A 197 5.72 -9.81 1.24
N ILE A 198 6.51 -10.88 1.33
CA ILE A 198 7.57 -11.00 2.33
C ILE A 198 8.97 -10.86 1.74
N SER A 199 9.87 -10.28 2.53
CA SER A 199 11.32 -10.33 2.32
C SER A 199 11.92 -11.25 3.38
N ILE A 200 12.70 -12.24 2.96
CA ILE A 200 13.34 -13.20 3.88
C ILE A 200 14.85 -12.96 3.87
N SER A 201 15.43 -12.73 5.03
CA SER A 201 16.86 -12.41 5.19
C SER A 201 17.51 -13.38 6.15
N GLY A 202 18.72 -13.84 5.80
CA GLY A 202 19.53 -14.71 6.65
C GLY A 202 20.74 -13.98 7.20
N HIS A 203 21.03 -14.21 8.48
CA HIS A 203 22.19 -13.66 9.18
C HIS A 203 23.00 -14.78 9.85
N THR A 204 24.32 -14.62 9.91
CA THR A 204 25.23 -15.51 10.63
C THR A 204 26.07 -14.72 11.63
N ASP A 205 26.68 -15.43 12.57
CA ASP A 205 27.70 -14.85 13.45
C ASP A 205 29.01 -14.63 12.68
N ALA A 206 29.95 -13.92 13.31
CA ALA A 206 31.28 -13.66 12.77
C ALA A 206 32.23 -14.86 12.89
N LYS A 207 31.76 -16.02 13.37
CA LYS A 207 32.59 -17.23 13.45
C LYS A 207 32.98 -17.64 12.03
N PRO A 208 34.28 -17.84 11.75
CA PRO A 208 34.72 -18.34 10.46
C PRO A 208 34.06 -19.69 10.18
N PHE A 209 33.45 -19.80 9.01
CA PHE A 209 32.87 -21.06 8.57
C PHE A 209 33.97 -22.08 8.25
N ALA A 210 33.97 -23.23 8.94
CA ALA A 210 34.93 -24.31 8.70
C ALA A 210 34.51 -25.20 7.50
N GLY A 211 34.27 -24.56 6.36
CA GLY A 211 33.83 -25.20 5.12
C GLY A 211 34.95 -25.78 4.27
N ARG A 212 34.58 -26.58 3.28
CA ARG A 212 35.47 -26.92 2.16
C ARG A 212 35.21 -25.96 0.99
N GLY A 213 36.30 -25.44 0.42
CA GLY A 213 36.25 -24.59 -0.78
C GLY A 213 35.79 -23.16 -0.49
N ASP A 214 35.16 -22.54 -1.49
CA ASP A 214 34.73 -21.12 -1.46
C ASP A 214 33.43 -20.89 -0.67
N PHE A 215 32.91 -21.92 -0.01
CA PHE A 215 31.67 -21.80 0.77
C PHE A 215 31.94 -21.13 2.11
N GLY A 216 31.33 -19.97 2.33
CA GLY A 216 31.45 -19.18 3.55
C GLY A 216 30.11 -18.76 4.15
N ASN A 217 30.17 -17.75 5.00
CA ASN A 217 28.99 -17.21 5.69
C ASN A 217 27.98 -16.53 4.75
N TRP A 218 28.44 -16.04 3.59
CA TRP A 218 27.57 -15.46 2.55
C TRP A 218 26.67 -16.52 1.91
N GLU A 219 27.24 -17.65 1.51
CA GLU A 219 26.49 -18.78 0.96
C GLU A 219 25.61 -19.41 2.03
N LEU A 220 26.13 -19.56 3.26
CA LEU A 220 25.37 -20.12 4.38
C LEU A 220 24.13 -19.29 4.71
N SER A 221 24.28 -17.97 4.87
CA SER A 221 23.16 -17.08 5.18
C SER A 221 22.09 -17.10 4.09
N SER A 222 22.49 -17.03 2.82
CA SER A 222 21.58 -17.09 1.66
C SER A 222 20.86 -18.44 1.56
N ASN A 223 21.57 -19.55 1.84
CA ASN A 223 20.99 -20.89 1.82
C ASN A 223 20.00 -21.12 2.96
N ARG A 224 20.29 -20.58 4.15
CA ARG A 224 19.38 -20.62 5.31
C ARG A 224 18.11 -19.81 5.07
N ALA A 225 18.23 -18.62 4.49
CA ALA A 225 17.09 -17.81 4.09
C ALA A 225 16.21 -18.56 3.06
N ASN A 226 16.83 -19.23 2.09
CA ASN A 226 16.11 -20.08 1.13
C ASN A 226 15.49 -21.34 1.76
N ALA A 227 16.13 -21.93 2.77
CA ALA A 227 15.54 -23.04 3.52
C ALA A 227 14.27 -22.60 4.23
N ALA A 228 14.32 -21.45 4.92
CA ALA A 228 13.14 -20.86 5.54
C ALA A 228 12.03 -20.55 4.51
N ARG A 229 12.38 -19.98 3.34
CA ARG A 229 11.43 -19.77 2.24
C ARG A 229 10.72 -21.07 1.84
N ARG A 230 11.48 -22.14 1.58
CA ARG A 230 10.92 -23.43 1.15
C ARG A 230 9.95 -23.99 2.20
N THR A 231 10.27 -23.84 3.48
CA THR A 231 9.39 -24.30 4.57
C THR A 231 8.13 -23.46 4.67
N LEU A 232 8.20 -22.13 4.55
CA LEU A 232 7.01 -21.27 4.52
C LEU A 232 6.09 -21.66 3.35
N VAL A 233 6.67 -21.92 2.17
CA VAL A 233 5.90 -22.38 1.01
C VAL A 233 5.28 -23.75 1.24
N ALA A 234 6.00 -24.68 1.86
CA ALA A 234 5.45 -25.98 2.26
C ALA A 234 4.31 -25.84 3.30
N GLY A 235 4.38 -24.83 4.16
CA GLY A 235 3.32 -24.42 5.10
C GLY A 235 2.12 -23.73 4.44
N GLY A 236 2.12 -23.58 3.12
CA GLY A 236 1.01 -23.02 2.36
C GLY A 236 1.11 -21.53 2.07
N TYR A 237 2.26 -20.90 2.31
CA TYR A 237 2.54 -19.53 1.85
C TYR A 237 2.77 -19.53 0.33
N PRO A 238 2.09 -18.68 -0.45
CA PRO A 238 2.27 -18.65 -1.90
C PRO A 238 3.66 -18.13 -2.30
N ASP A 239 4.35 -18.86 -3.19
CA ASP A 239 5.71 -18.51 -3.62
C ASP A 239 5.78 -17.14 -4.32
N GLU A 240 4.73 -16.76 -5.04
CA GLU A 240 4.59 -15.46 -5.72
C GLU A 240 4.54 -14.26 -4.75
N GLN A 241 4.22 -14.51 -3.47
CA GLN A 241 4.24 -13.47 -2.44
C GLN A 241 5.63 -13.33 -1.78
N VAL A 242 6.64 -14.08 -2.20
CA VAL A 242 8.02 -13.86 -1.78
C VAL A 242 8.65 -12.79 -2.69
N ALA A 243 8.85 -11.58 -2.17
CA ALA A 243 9.45 -10.49 -2.94
C ALA A 243 10.95 -10.70 -3.18
N ARG A 244 11.69 -11.10 -2.13
CA ARG A 244 13.14 -11.35 -2.24
C ARG A 244 13.67 -12.24 -1.12
N VAL A 245 14.83 -12.83 -1.38
CA VAL A 245 15.64 -13.57 -0.40
C VAL A 245 17.05 -12.96 -0.35
N VAL A 246 17.56 -12.66 0.85
CA VAL A 246 18.85 -11.97 1.04
C VAL A 246 19.71 -12.73 2.05
N GLY A 247 21.02 -12.83 1.79
CA GLY A 247 22.01 -13.31 2.76
C GLY A 247 22.93 -12.18 3.17
N TYR A 248 23.03 -11.91 4.47
CA TYR A 248 23.86 -10.83 5.02
C TYR A 248 25.17 -11.33 5.65
N ALA A 249 25.39 -12.64 5.73
CA ALA A 249 26.50 -13.21 6.50
C ALA A 249 26.60 -12.56 7.89
N SER A 250 27.79 -12.10 8.27
CA SER A 250 28.08 -11.37 9.51
C SER A 250 28.12 -9.85 9.34
N SER A 251 27.61 -9.28 8.23
CA SER A 251 27.67 -7.83 7.98
C SER A 251 26.69 -7.02 8.82
N ALA A 252 25.63 -7.67 9.34
CA ALA A 252 24.56 -7.04 10.12
C ALA A 252 24.29 -7.83 11.41
N LEU A 253 25.21 -7.70 12.37
CA LEU A 253 25.13 -8.34 13.69
C LEU A 253 24.02 -7.70 14.54
N PHE A 254 23.32 -8.54 15.31
CA PHE A 254 22.34 -8.11 16.30
C PHE A 254 23.05 -7.61 17.56
N ASP A 255 23.95 -8.44 18.08
CA ASP A 255 24.89 -8.09 19.14
C ASP A 255 26.22 -7.69 18.50
N ARG A 256 26.49 -6.38 18.50
CA ARG A 256 27.74 -5.81 17.96
C ARG A 256 28.90 -5.91 18.95
N GLU A 257 28.62 -6.04 20.24
CA GLU A 257 29.63 -6.12 21.29
C GLU A 257 30.25 -7.52 21.33
N ASP A 258 29.44 -8.56 21.10
CA ASP A 258 29.90 -9.93 20.88
C ASP A 258 29.52 -10.46 19.48
N PRO A 259 30.41 -10.29 18.48
CA PRO A 259 30.21 -10.82 17.13
C PRO A 259 30.07 -12.34 17.03
N PHE A 260 30.49 -13.09 18.06
CA PHE A 260 30.44 -14.55 18.10
C PHE A 260 29.19 -15.09 18.81
N ASN A 261 28.36 -14.19 19.35
CA ASN A 261 27.13 -14.53 20.04
C ASN A 261 26.17 -15.29 19.10
N PRO A 262 25.62 -16.45 19.52
CA PRO A 262 24.57 -17.17 18.80
C PRO A 262 23.40 -16.33 18.33
N VAL A 263 23.01 -15.30 19.08
CA VAL A 263 21.90 -14.42 18.73
C VAL A 263 22.10 -13.73 17.37
N ASN A 264 23.35 -13.59 16.91
CA ASN A 264 23.67 -13.07 15.58
C ASN A 264 23.25 -14.01 14.43
N ARG A 265 23.07 -15.30 14.71
CA ARG A 265 22.51 -16.26 13.77
C ARG A 265 20.99 -16.18 13.86
N ARG A 266 20.38 -15.44 12.93
CA ARG A 266 18.95 -15.18 12.90
C ARG A 266 18.37 -15.25 11.48
N ILE A 267 17.07 -15.47 11.41
CA ILE A 267 16.27 -15.33 10.19
C ILE A 267 15.29 -14.19 10.42
N ASP A 268 15.30 -13.22 9.51
CA ASP A 268 14.42 -12.07 9.54
C ASP A 268 13.39 -12.23 8.41
N ILE A 269 12.10 -12.26 8.75
CA ILE A 269 10.99 -12.28 7.81
C ILE A 269 10.27 -10.95 7.95
N VAL A 270 10.29 -10.13 6.90
CA VAL A 270 9.62 -8.83 6.89
C VAL A 270 8.39 -8.93 6.00
N VAL A 271 7.21 -8.72 6.60
CA VAL A 271 5.95 -8.51 5.87
C VAL A 271 5.94 -7.06 5.39
N LEU A 272 6.11 -6.87 4.08
CA LEU A 272 6.40 -5.59 3.47
C LEU A 272 5.16 -4.70 3.41
N THR A 273 5.33 -3.40 3.68
CA THR A 273 4.36 -2.38 3.27
C THR A 273 4.32 -2.26 1.75
N LYS A 274 3.23 -1.72 1.20
CA LYS A 274 3.14 -1.45 -0.25
C LYS A 274 4.24 -0.52 -0.74
N LYS A 275 4.66 0.44 0.10
CA LYS A 275 5.76 1.34 -0.21
C LYS A 275 7.10 0.60 -0.30
N ALA A 276 7.40 -0.25 0.68
CA ALA A 276 8.63 -1.03 0.69
C ALA A 276 8.67 -2.08 -0.42
N GLN A 277 7.52 -2.70 -0.73
CA GLN A 277 7.37 -3.63 -1.85
C GLN A 277 7.72 -2.94 -3.18
N ARG A 278 7.10 -1.78 -3.47
CA ARG A 278 7.35 -1.00 -4.70
C ARG A 278 8.83 -0.61 -4.84
N ALA A 279 9.46 -0.19 -3.73
CA ALA A 279 10.89 0.16 -3.70
C ALA A 279 11.81 -1.03 -4.02
N ILE A 280 11.43 -2.26 -3.66
CA ILE A 280 12.19 -3.49 -3.95
C ILE A 280 11.96 -3.94 -5.39
N GLU A 281 10.72 -3.87 -5.89
CA GLU A 281 10.34 -4.34 -7.23
C GLU A 281 10.83 -3.41 -8.34
N GLY A 282 11.42 -2.25 -7.99
CA GLY A 282 11.88 -1.27 -8.96
C GLY A 282 10.74 -0.52 -9.63
N GLU A 283 9.51 -0.64 -9.11
CA GLU A 283 8.41 0.27 -9.38
C GLU A 283 8.65 1.57 -8.61
N GLN A 284 9.78 2.23 -8.90
CA GLN A 284 9.74 3.68 -8.88
C GLN A 284 8.69 4.03 -9.93
N GLY A 285 7.59 4.64 -9.47
CA GLY A 285 6.69 5.31 -10.38
C GLY A 285 7.54 6.09 -11.36
N VAL A 286 7.15 6.07 -12.63
CA VAL A 286 7.48 7.18 -13.51
C VAL A 286 6.87 8.40 -12.83
N GLU A 287 7.59 8.98 -11.87
CA GLU A 287 7.55 10.42 -11.73
C GLU A 287 7.92 10.89 -13.12
N GLU A 288 6.97 11.49 -13.82
CA GLU A 288 7.23 12.37 -14.96
C GLU A 288 8.05 13.58 -14.46
N GLY A 289 9.20 13.32 -13.85
CA GLY A 289 10.30 14.24 -13.77
C GLY A 289 10.88 14.30 -15.17
N THR A 290 10.29 15.17 -15.99
CA THR A 290 10.87 15.80 -17.19
C THR A 290 12.19 15.15 -17.59
N ALA A 291 12.16 14.22 -18.54
CA ALA A 291 13.36 13.85 -19.27
C ALA A 291 13.98 15.17 -19.76
N PRO A 292 15.25 15.48 -19.43
CA PRO A 292 15.88 16.67 -19.97
C PRO A 292 15.84 16.53 -21.48
N ALA A 293 15.32 17.55 -22.15
CA ALA A 293 15.24 17.59 -23.60
C ALA A 293 16.61 17.22 -24.20
N PRO A 294 16.68 16.41 -25.26
CA PRO A 294 17.94 16.10 -25.92
C PRO A 294 18.46 17.37 -26.60
N GLY A 295 19.22 18.17 -25.85
CA GLY A 295 19.63 19.49 -26.33
C GLY A 295 20.24 20.45 -25.31
N GLU A 296 20.70 19.99 -24.15
CA GLU A 296 21.56 20.83 -23.30
C GLU A 296 22.68 20.00 -22.71
N ALA A 297 23.84 20.06 -23.38
CA ALA A 297 25.08 19.54 -22.86
C ALA A 297 25.46 20.34 -21.60
N PRO A 298 25.94 19.69 -20.52
CA PRO A 298 26.64 20.41 -19.48
C PRO A 298 27.90 21.01 -20.12
N ALA A 299 28.11 22.31 -19.94
CA ALA A 299 29.34 22.96 -20.33
C ALA A 299 30.52 22.23 -19.65
N ASP A 300 31.41 21.69 -20.47
CA ASP A 300 32.73 21.20 -20.07
C ASP A 300 33.46 22.30 -19.30
N GLU A 301 33.57 22.16 -17.98
CA GLU A 301 34.74 22.69 -17.27
C GLU A 301 35.92 21.78 -17.61
N ALA A 302 36.59 22.12 -18.69
CA ALA A 302 37.90 21.58 -19.04
C ALA A 302 38.88 21.89 -17.89
N SER A 303 39.09 20.90 -17.02
CA SER A 303 40.19 20.90 -16.08
C SER A 303 41.49 20.72 -16.88
N GLU A 304 42.27 21.79 -16.97
CA GLU A 304 43.62 21.73 -17.54
C GLU A 304 44.47 20.70 -16.78
N PRO A 305 45.30 19.89 -17.46
CA PRO A 305 46.17 18.94 -16.78
C PRO A 305 47.22 19.70 -15.96
N LEU A 306 47.26 19.40 -14.66
CA LEU A 306 48.20 19.99 -13.71
C LEU A 306 49.66 19.77 -14.14
N ALA A 307 50.46 20.84 -14.08
CA ALA A 307 51.87 20.82 -14.43
C ALA A 307 52.69 19.86 -13.53
N PRO A 308 53.70 19.16 -14.09
CA PRO A 308 54.43 18.08 -13.40
C PRO A 308 55.16 18.47 -12.11
N GLU A 309 55.40 19.76 -11.86
CA GLU A 309 56.04 20.24 -10.63
C GLU A 309 55.13 20.12 -9.39
N GLN A 310 53.81 20.22 -9.55
CA GLN A 310 52.86 20.13 -8.44
C GLN A 310 52.63 18.67 -7.98
N LEU A 311 52.85 17.71 -8.88
CA LEU A 311 52.82 16.27 -8.57
C LEU A 311 54.03 15.86 -7.71
N GLN A 312 55.23 16.42 -7.97
CA GLN A 312 56.42 16.14 -7.18
C GLN A 312 56.33 16.69 -5.75
N GLN A 313 55.75 17.87 -5.56
CA GLN A 313 55.56 18.42 -4.21
C GLN A 313 54.57 17.59 -3.37
N ARG A 314 53.50 17.05 -3.98
CA ARG A 314 52.58 16.16 -3.26
C ARG A 314 53.17 14.79 -2.94
N LEU A 315 54.03 14.25 -3.80
CA LEU A 315 54.69 12.97 -3.55
C LEU A 315 55.71 13.05 -2.40
N ASN A 316 56.47 14.15 -2.29
CA ASN A 316 57.46 14.32 -1.22
C ASN A 316 56.84 14.47 0.19
N ILE A 317 55.58 14.93 0.29
CA ILE A 317 54.88 15.10 1.57
C ILE A 317 54.50 13.74 2.20
N PHE A 318 54.36 12.68 1.38
CA PHE A 318 54.01 11.34 1.88
C PHE A 318 55.22 10.47 2.22
N GLU A 319 56.45 10.90 1.91
CA GLU A 319 57.67 10.12 2.15
C GLU A 319 58.33 10.42 3.52
N GLU A 320 58.04 11.55 4.16
CA GLU A 320 58.58 11.91 5.50
C GLU A 320 57.71 11.45 6.68
N GLY A 321 56.63 10.70 6.44
CA GLY A 321 55.58 10.43 7.42
C GLY A 321 55.43 8.99 7.88
N ALA A 322 56.51 8.23 8.12
CA ALA A 322 56.39 6.91 8.75
C ALA A 322 57.60 6.51 9.63
N LEU A 323 57.32 6.41 10.94
CA LEU A 323 57.88 5.43 11.90
C LEU A 323 59.38 5.55 12.27
N GLN A 324 59.68 6.31 13.33
CA GLN A 324 60.87 6.04 14.15
C GLN A 324 60.54 4.97 15.20
N PHE A 325 61.01 3.74 14.94
CA PHE A 325 61.16 2.70 15.95
C PHE A 325 62.57 2.78 16.55
N ASP A 326 62.59 2.94 17.88
CA ASP A 326 63.53 2.36 18.84
C ASP A 326 65.03 2.74 18.80
N GLN A 327 65.51 3.39 19.85
CA GLN A 327 66.79 3.05 20.51
C GLN A 327 66.90 3.69 21.90
N LEU A 328 66.54 2.89 22.91
CA LEU A 328 67.04 2.99 24.29
C LEU A 328 68.53 2.59 24.37
N ASN A 329 69.24 3.21 25.33
CA ASN A 329 70.62 3.00 25.81
C ASN A 329 71.79 3.63 25.02
N ASN A 330 72.36 4.73 25.52
CA ASN A 330 73.53 4.72 26.44
C ASN A 330 74.01 6.16 26.72
N GLN A 331 73.82 6.65 27.95
CA GLN A 331 74.79 7.40 28.76
C GLN A 331 74.22 7.72 30.14
#